data_AF-A0A0P7UAA0-F1
#
_entry.id   AF-A0A0P7UAA0-F1
#
_cell.length_a   1.000
_cell.length_b   1.000
_cell.length_c   1.000
_cell.angle_alpha   90.00
_cell.angle_beta   90.00
_cell.angle_gamma   90.00
#
_symmetry.space_group_name_H-M   'P 1'
#
loop_
_entity.id
_entity.type
_entity.pdbx_description
1 polymer ?
#
loop_
_entity_poly.entity_id
_entity_poly.type
_entity_poly.pdbx_seq_one_letter_code
_entity_poly.pdbx_strand_id
1 'polypeptide(L)'
;ISRSEVDAGPLLWRQKRTWIPPPKMLIENVDYRNEPFIARIFSDEQANLPVRYSLKGKGATENPENLFVVDPDTGLIRLTDILDREKIPEYNLLGVAKYLDGSNAETNLPLRFKVQDENDCTPVFGQMSPGAVKELKTYIMTINATDDDEPGNPNSQIKYTIVDQKPAGESMFYISPQGELFVRRAALDRETQDAYMLTIEGTDLNGAINGNTGTGTVVVNILDVNDNLPVLEKDSYEGSIEENTANMEVMRFKAIDADLEYTDNWLAQYEIISGNEAGYFSIETDPKTNEGVLMLNKAVDYEELQELDLKVAVANKAPFYLSGGGG
;
A
#
# COMPACT_ATOMS: atom_id res chain seq x y z
N ILE A 1 31.83 76.06 -26.49
CA ILE A 1 32.21 75.17 -25.37
C ILE A 1 30.90 74.84 -24.65
N SER A 2 30.49 73.58 -24.74
CA SER A 2 29.13 73.09 -24.47
C SER A 2 28.76 73.14 -23.00
N ARG A 3 27.50 73.52 -22.72
CA ARG A 3 26.79 73.22 -21.47
C ARG A 3 26.46 71.72 -21.44
N SER A 4 26.87 71.02 -20.40
CA SER A 4 26.33 69.71 -20.05
C SER A 4 25.30 69.88 -18.93
N GLU A 5 24.05 69.60 -19.26
CA GLU A 5 22.96 69.36 -18.32
C GLU A 5 23.32 68.14 -17.46
N VAL A 6 23.30 68.32 -16.15
CA VAL A 6 23.35 67.19 -15.20
C VAL A 6 21.91 66.84 -14.90
N ASP A 7 21.49 65.70 -15.43
CA ASP A 7 20.21 65.06 -15.24
C ASP A 7 20.01 64.75 -13.75
N ALA A 8 19.12 65.50 -13.09
CA ALA A 8 18.70 65.23 -11.74
C ALA A 8 17.70 64.07 -11.79
N GLY A 9 18.22 62.85 -11.69
CA GLY A 9 17.42 61.63 -11.60
C GLY A 9 16.35 61.75 -10.50
N PRO A 10 15.21 61.06 -10.67
CA PRO A 10 14.04 61.25 -9.82
C PRO A 10 14.39 60.94 -8.36
N LEU A 11 14.07 61.91 -7.50
CA LEU A 11 14.10 61.79 -6.04
C LEU A 11 13.44 60.47 -5.63
N LEU A 12 14.28 59.50 -5.25
CA LEU A 12 13.85 58.25 -4.64
C LEU A 12 13.25 58.58 -3.28
N TRP A 13 11.93 58.78 -3.28
CA TRP A 13 11.11 58.74 -2.08
C TRP A 13 11.36 57.39 -1.40
N ARG A 14 12.02 57.45 -0.24
CA ARG A 14 12.35 56.30 0.59
C ARG A 14 11.02 55.66 1.04
N GLN A 15 10.64 54.50 0.50
CA GLN A 15 9.66 53.65 1.19
C GLN A 15 10.32 53.10 2.45
N LYS A 16 9.98 53.67 3.62
CA LYS A 16 10.28 53.10 4.93
C LYS A 16 9.48 51.80 5.11
N ARG A 17 10.00 50.69 4.58
CA ARG A 17 9.53 49.32 4.86
C ARG A 17 10.72 48.37 4.94
N THR A 18 11.62 48.66 5.86
CA THR A 18 12.79 47.85 6.23
C THR A 18 12.94 48.14 7.72
N TRP A 19 12.79 47.21 8.66
CA TRP A 19 13.47 45.94 8.79
C TRP A 19 12.62 44.99 9.66
N ILE A 20 12.15 43.88 9.10
CA ILE A 20 11.92 42.67 9.90
C ILE A 20 13.17 41.83 9.62
N PRO A 21 14.07 41.55 10.59
CA PRO A 21 15.01 40.46 10.38
C PRO A 21 14.17 39.24 9.98
N PRO A 22 14.54 38.47 8.93
CA PRO A 22 13.77 37.29 8.57
C PRO A 22 13.52 36.49 9.85
N PRO A 23 12.26 36.10 10.14
CA PRO A 23 11.94 35.45 11.40
C PRO A 23 12.92 34.30 11.61
N LYS A 24 13.46 34.18 12.83
CA LYS A 24 14.34 33.06 13.19
C LYS A 24 13.67 31.79 12.71
N MET A 25 14.39 30.96 11.97
CA MET A 25 13.90 29.65 11.58
C MET A 25 13.69 28.86 12.88
N LEU A 26 12.44 28.45 13.15
CA LEU A 26 12.05 27.78 14.39
C LEU A 26 11.97 26.29 14.10
N ILE A 27 12.92 25.53 14.62
CA ILE A 27 12.92 24.07 14.57
C ILE A 27 11.97 23.55 15.63
N GLU A 28 11.15 22.56 15.31
CA GLU A 28 10.30 21.93 16.31
C GLU A 28 11.08 21.21 17.40
N ASN A 29 10.42 20.92 18.52
CA ASN A 29 11.00 20.25 19.69
C ASN A 29 12.20 20.97 20.34
N VAL A 30 12.64 22.12 19.81
CA VAL A 30 13.66 22.98 20.39
C VAL A 30 13.06 23.95 21.40
N ASP A 31 13.65 24.02 22.60
CA ASP A 31 13.20 24.94 23.64
C ASP A 31 13.73 26.36 23.44
N TYR A 32 12.91 27.22 22.84
CA TYR A 32 13.20 28.64 22.65
C TYR A 32 12.74 29.54 23.81
N ARG A 33 12.18 29.01 24.91
CA ARG A 33 11.61 29.84 25.99
C ARG A 33 12.65 30.66 26.74
N ASN A 34 13.90 30.22 26.71
CA ASN A 34 15.03 30.93 27.30
C ASN A 34 15.67 31.96 26.34
N GLU A 35 15.25 31.99 25.08
CA GLU A 35 15.72 32.98 24.11
C GLU A 35 15.15 34.36 24.45
N PRO A 36 15.95 35.43 24.39
CA PRO A 36 15.48 36.78 24.73
C PRO A 36 14.36 37.25 23.80
N PHE A 37 14.41 36.83 22.53
CA PHE A 37 13.36 36.99 21.53
C PHE A 37 13.64 36.11 20.30
N ILE A 38 12.58 35.75 19.57
CA ILE A 38 12.67 35.04 18.27
C ILE A 38 12.47 35.97 17.07
N ALA A 39 11.79 37.09 17.29
CA ALA A 39 11.56 38.13 16.29
C ALA A 39 11.32 39.46 17.00
N ARG A 40 11.34 40.55 16.24
CA ARG A 40 10.98 41.88 16.73
C ARG A 40 10.15 42.60 15.68
N ILE A 41 9.05 43.21 16.12
CA ILE A 41 8.32 44.21 15.35
C ILE A 41 8.65 45.60 15.88
N PHE A 42 8.68 46.57 14.98
CA PHE A 42 9.04 47.95 15.31
C PHE A 42 8.37 48.91 14.33
N SER A 43 7.85 50.02 14.84
CA SER A 43 7.34 51.16 14.09
C SER A 43 8.22 52.38 14.36
N ASP A 44 8.59 53.08 13.30
CA ASP A 44 9.36 54.31 13.41
C ASP A 44 8.53 55.52 13.89
N GLU A 45 7.20 55.39 13.93
CA GLU A 45 6.30 56.35 14.60
C GLU A 45 6.56 56.45 16.11
N GLN A 46 7.24 55.45 16.70
CA GLN A 46 7.69 55.50 18.08
C GLN A 46 8.67 56.65 18.37
N ALA A 47 9.29 57.25 17.34
CA ALA A 47 10.11 58.45 17.47
C ALA A 47 9.27 59.73 17.72
N ASN A 48 7.99 59.71 17.33
CA ASN A 48 7.08 60.85 17.44
C ASN A 48 6.19 60.75 18.69
N LEU A 49 5.54 59.60 18.87
CA LEU A 49 4.61 59.33 19.97
C LEU A 49 4.80 57.90 20.50
N PRO A 50 4.49 57.62 21.78
CA PRO A 50 4.57 56.25 22.31
C PRO A 50 3.64 55.29 21.55
N VAL A 51 4.20 54.15 21.12
CA VAL A 51 3.50 53.09 20.38
C VAL A 51 3.49 51.82 21.23
N ARG A 52 2.35 51.13 21.27
CA ARG A 52 2.15 49.83 21.91
C ARG A 52 1.97 48.73 20.86
N TYR A 53 2.70 47.63 21.03
CA TYR A 53 2.66 46.47 20.13
C TYR A 53 1.76 45.37 20.67
N SER A 54 1.06 44.67 19.78
CA SER A 54 0.30 43.46 20.08
C SER A 54 0.34 42.49 18.90
N LEU A 55 0.05 41.21 19.17
CA LEU A 55 -0.10 40.16 18.16
C LEU A 55 -1.56 39.72 18.10
N LYS A 56 -2.01 39.31 16.90
CA LYS A 56 -3.31 38.69 16.67
C LYS A 56 -3.17 37.45 15.81
N GLY A 57 -4.09 36.50 15.99
CA GLY A 57 -4.20 35.27 15.22
C GLY A 57 -3.89 34.01 16.04
N LYS A 58 -3.93 32.86 15.36
CA LYS A 58 -3.62 31.54 15.91
C LYS A 58 -2.22 31.49 16.50
N GLY A 59 -2.07 31.11 17.77
CA GLY A 59 -0.78 31.18 18.46
C GLY A 59 -0.64 32.42 19.36
N ALA A 60 -1.47 33.45 19.18
CA ALA A 60 -1.43 34.66 20.00
C ALA A 60 -2.76 34.85 20.74
N THR A 61 -3.79 35.32 20.04
CA THR A 61 -5.13 35.61 20.59
C THR A 61 -6.16 34.53 20.25
N GLU A 62 -5.80 33.57 19.41
CA GLU A 62 -6.64 32.43 19.03
C GLU A 62 -5.90 31.12 19.33
N ASN A 63 -6.64 30.05 19.63
CA ASN A 63 -6.08 28.77 20.08
C ASN A 63 -5.05 28.14 19.11
N PRO A 64 -3.87 27.70 19.58
CA PRO A 64 -3.38 27.78 20.96
C PRO A 64 -3.04 29.22 21.35
N GLU A 65 -3.65 29.73 22.43
CA GLU A 65 -3.46 31.11 22.86
C GLU A 65 -2.12 31.29 23.59
N ASN A 66 -1.59 32.51 23.56
CA ASN A 66 -0.36 32.92 24.26
C ASN A 66 0.92 32.17 23.89
N LEU A 67 0.94 31.34 22.84
CA LEU A 67 2.16 30.67 22.38
C LEU A 67 3.23 31.66 21.90
N PHE A 68 2.82 32.68 21.15
CA PHE A 68 3.62 33.82 20.72
C PHE A 68 3.18 35.07 21.48
N VAL A 69 4.06 35.60 22.30
CA VAL A 69 3.81 36.81 23.09
C VAL A 69 4.75 37.93 22.65
N VAL A 70 4.22 39.14 22.55
CA VAL A 70 5.02 40.34 22.24
C VAL A 70 5.09 41.24 23.46
N ASP A 71 6.28 41.75 23.72
CA ASP A 71 6.49 42.82 24.68
C ASP A 71 5.90 44.13 24.13
N PRO A 72 4.90 44.73 24.79
CA PRO A 72 4.14 45.82 24.22
C PRO A 72 4.94 47.12 24.08
N ASP A 73 6.06 47.28 24.78
CA ASP A 73 6.89 48.50 24.74
C ASP A 73 8.08 48.37 23.77
N THR A 74 8.64 47.17 23.67
CA THR A 74 9.86 46.91 22.88
C THR A 74 9.61 46.23 21.54
N GLY A 75 8.44 45.60 21.38
CA GLY A 75 8.05 44.84 20.20
C GLY A 75 8.78 43.49 20.05
N LEU A 76 9.48 43.05 21.10
CA LEU A 76 10.18 41.77 21.13
C LEU A 76 9.18 40.61 21.26
N ILE A 77 9.25 39.64 20.35
CA ILE A 77 8.38 38.47 20.31
C ILE A 77 9.11 37.27 20.91
N ARG A 78 8.43 36.54 21.80
CA ARG A 78 8.93 35.33 22.50
C ARG A 78 7.95 34.18 22.33
N LEU A 79 8.48 32.97 22.46
CA LEU A 79 7.68 31.76 22.61
C LEU A 79 7.47 31.43 24.09
N THR A 80 6.30 30.92 24.45
CA THR A 80 5.99 30.45 25.81
C THR A 80 6.00 28.94 25.94
N ASP A 81 5.95 28.22 24.81
CA ASP A 81 5.96 26.76 24.76
C ASP A 81 6.79 26.26 23.58
N ILE A 82 7.06 24.95 23.60
CA ILE A 82 7.78 24.24 22.54
C ILE A 82 6.82 24.04 21.35
N LEU A 83 7.36 24.18 20.14
CA LEU A 83 6.62 23.98 18.90
C LEU A 83 6.70 22.52 18.47
N ASP A 84 5.63 22.05 17.86
CA ASP A 84 5.44 20.70 17.32
C ASP A 84 4.75 20.91 15.96
N ARG A 85 5.42 20.46 14.89
CA ARG A 85 5.03 20.72 13.50
C ARG A 85 3.82 19.89 13.12
N GLU A 86 3.73 18.64 13.58
CA GLU A 86 2.62 17.71 13.35
C GLU A 86 1.30 18.32 13.82
N LYS A 87 1.34 19.06 14.94
CA LYS A 87 0.18 19.80 15.43
C LYS A 87 -0.11 21.03 14.58
N ILE A 88 0.87 21.91 14.38
CA ILE A 88 0.70 23.16 13.64
C ILE A 88 2.01 23.52 12.90
N PRO A 89 2.09 23.35 11.57
CA PRO A 89 3.32 23.57 10.80
C PRO A 89 3.63 25.05 10.56
N GLU A 90 2.64 25.92 10.70
CA GLU A 90 2.77 27.33 10.39
C GLU A 90 1.80 28.22 11.19
N TYR A 91 2.34 29.33 11.68
CA TYR A 91 1.59 30.39 12.36
C TYR A 91 1.60 31.67 11.52
N ASN A 92 0.40 32.06 11.08
CA ASN A 92 0.16 33.30 10.34
C ASN A 92 -0.44 34.35 11.28
N LEU A 93 0.42 35.18 11.86
CA LEU A 93 0.09 36.20 12.85
C LEU A 93 0.01 37.59 12.22
N LEU A 94 -0.66 38.52 12.91
CA LEU A 94 -0.69 39.94 12.57
C LEU A 94 -0.05 40.75 13.70
N GLY A 95 1.04 41.43 13.38
CA GLY A 95 1.62 42.47 14.23
C GLY A 95 0.79 43.75 14.15
N VAL A 96 0.41 44.28 15.30
CA VAL A 96 -0.43 45.47 15.43
C VAL A 96 0.32 46.52 16.24
N ALA A 97 0.43 47.74 15.70
CA ALA A 97 1.03 48.89 16.37
C ALA A 97 -0.01 50.00 16.56
N LYS A 98 -0.22 50.43 17.81
CA LYS A 98 -1.20 51.46 18.17
C LYS A 98 -0.60 52.55 19.03
N TYR A 99 -1.09 53.78 18.87
CA TYR A 99 -0.81 54.84 19.84
C TYR A 99 -1.59 54.60 21.14
N LEU A 100 -1.25 55.35 22.20
CA LEU A 100 -1.90 55.24 23.51
C LEU A 100 -3.39 55.62 23.51
N ASP A 101 -3.84 56.40 22.53
CA ASP A 101 -5.25 56.75 22.33
C ASP A 101 -6.06 55.62 21.64
N GLY A 102 -5.40 54.52 21.26
CA GLY A 102 -6.00 53.36 20.63
C GLY A 102 -6.12 53.43 19.10
N SER A 103 -5.75 54.57 18.49
CA SER A 103 -5.64 54.72 17.04
C SER A 103 -4.43 53.93 16.50
N ASN A 104 -4.52 53.51 15.23
CA ASN A 104 -3.46 52.72 14.62
C ASN A 104 -2.26 53.61 14.31
N ALA A 105 -1.08 53.22 14.79
CA ALA A 105 0.18 53.86 14.41
C ALA A 105 0.65 53.36 13.03
N GLU A 106 0.37 52.10 12.72
CA GLU A 106 0.73 51.47 11.45
C GLU A 106 -0.41 50.61 10.91
N THR A 107 -0.34 50.26 9.62
CA THR A 107 -1.12 49.13 9.09
C THR A 107 -0.63 47.81 9.69
N ASN A 108 -1.53 46.85 9.89
CA ASN A 108 -1.17 45.53 10.41
C ASN A 108 -0.09 44.85 9.56
N LEU A 109 0.89 44.26 10.23
CA LEU A 109 2.04 43.59 9.62
C LEU A 109 1.81 42.07 9.60
N PRO A 110 1.68 41.41 8.44
CA PRO A 110 1.63 39.96 8.38
C PRO A 110 2.98 39.35 8.77
N LEU A 111 2.95 38.44 9.75
CA LEU A 111 4.09 37.70 10.26
C LEU A 111 3.86 36.21 10.03
N ARG A 112 4.74 35.59 9.24
CA ARG A 112 4.67 34.17 8.90
C ARG A 112 5.79 33.43 9.63
N PHE A 113 5.43 32.59 10.58
CA PHE A 113 6.36 31.71 11.29
C PHE A 113 6.16 30.28 10.79
N LYS A 114 7.07 29.81 9.93
CA LYS A 114 7.13 28.40 9.53
C LYS A 114 7.92 27.63 10.57
N VAL A 115 7.38 26.50 11.03
CA VAL A 115 8.09 25.53 11.87
C VAL A 115 8.88 24.61 10.95
N GLN A 116 10.17 24.47 11.25
CA GLN A 116 11.06 23.56 10.56
C GLN A 116 10.93 22.17 11.18
N ASP A 117 10.79 21.22 10.27
CA ASP A 117 10.66 19.79 10.50
C ASP A 117 11.90 19.15 11.13
N GLU A 118 11.70 18.27 12.09
CA GLU A 118 12.67 17.28 12.57
C GLU A 118 12.15 15.87 12.25
N ASN A 119 13.05 14.89 12.11
CA ASN A 119 12.63 13.50 11.90
C ASN A 119 12.26 12.85 13.24
N ASP A 120 11.06 13.13 13.75
CA ASP A 120 10.57 12.60 15.03
C ASP A 120 9.30 11.74 14.92
N CYS A 121 8.71 11.65 13.73
CA CYS A 121 7.75 10.60 13.38
C CYS A 121 8.46 9.35 12.85
N THR A 122 7.72 8.24 12.83
CA THR A 122 8.22 7.00 12.21
C THR A 122 7.18 6.45 11.23
N PRO A 123 7.59 5.68 10.21
CA PRO A 123 6.66 5.10 9.26
C PRO A 123 5.59 4.22 9.94
N VAL A 124 4.31 4.47 9.65
CA VAL A 124 3.17 3.70 10.19
C VAL A 124 2.41 3.00 9.07
N PHE A 125 2.22 1.68 9.22
CA PHE A 125 1.37 0.90 8.34
C PHE A 125 -0.08 0.93 8.84
N GLY A 126 -1.02 1.28 7.94
CA GLY A 126 -2.44 1.10 8.19
C GLY A 126 -2.85 -0.38 8.22
N GLN A 127 -4.16 -0.64 8.32
CA GLN A 127 -4.66 -2.01 8.17
C GLN A 127 -4.40 -2.53 6.75
N MET A 128 -3.56 -3.57 6.63
CA MET A 128 -3.28 -4.23 5.36
C MET A 128 -4.28 -5.33 5.08
N SER A 129 -4.94 -5.24 3.91
CA SER A 129 -5.77 -6.33 3.40
C SER A 129 -4.89 -7.44 2.83
N PRO A 130 -5.35 -8.71 2.88
CA PRO A 130 -4.62 -9.80 2.25
C PRO A 130 -4.46 -9.56 0.75
N GLY A 131 -3.26 -9.83 0.23
CA GLY A 131 -2.99 -9.93 -1.20
C GLY A 131 -3.42 -11.29 -1.75
N ALA A 132 -3.65 -11.37 -3.06
CA ALA A 132 -3.91 -12.63 -3.74
C ALA A 132 -3.26 -12.63 -5.11
N VAL A 133 -2.62 -13.74 -5.46
CA VAL A 133 -1.93 -13.88 -6.75
C VAL A 133 -2.12 -15.27 -7.29
N LYS A 134 -2.45 -15.36 -8.58
CA LYS A 134 -2.36 -16.64 -9.30
C LYS A 134 -0.89 -16.96 -9.46
N GLU A 135 -0.55 -18.23 -9.40
CA GLU A 135 0.83 -18.75 -9.42
C GLU A 135 1.75 -18.17 -10.50
N LEU A 136 1.16 -17.71 -11.61
CA LEU A 136 1.87 -17.21 -12.79
C LEU A 136 1.70 -15.71 -13.05
N LYS A 137 1.13 -14.98 -12.09
CA LYS A 137 1.12 -13.52 -12.11
C LYS A 137 2.24 -12.98 -11.22
N THR A 138 2.83 -11.87 -11.66
CA THR A 138 3.98 -11.29 -10.96
C THR A 138 3.59 -10.19 -9.99
N TYR A 139 2.62 -9.33 -10.32
CA TYR A 139 2.17 -8.25 -9.43
C TYR A 139 1.08 -8.73 -8.46
N ILE A 140 1.21 -8.36 -7.19
CA ILE A 140 0.29 -8.76 -6.12
C ILE A 140 -0.54 -7.55 -5.69
N MET A 141 0.12 -6.52 -5.16
CA MET A 141 -0.52 -5.32 -4.61
C MET A 141 0.50 -4.19 -4.39
N THR A 142 0.01 -3.01 -4.04
CA THR A 142 0.85 -1.90 -3.56
C THR A 142 0.64 -1.72 -2.07
N ILE A 143 1.73 -1.73 -1.32
CA ILE A 143 1.80 -1.47 0.11
C ILE A 143 2.14 -0.01 0.33
N ASN A 144 1.49 0.61 1.31
CA ASN A 144 1.77 1.99 1.69
C ASN A 144 1.79 2.13 3.22
N ALA A 145 2.81 2.82 3.72
CA ALA A 145 2.89 3.37 5.05
C ALA A 145 2.77 4.91 4.96
N THR A 146 2.45 5.54 6.07
CA THR A 146 2.41 7.00 6.21
C THR A 146 3.44 7.46 7.22
N ASP A 147 4.00 8.63 6.99
CA ASP A 147 4.86 9.33 7.93
C ASP A 147 4.33 10.76 8.05
N ASP A 148 4.15 11.22 9.27
CA ASP A 148 3.50 12.51 9.57
C ASP A 148 4.49 13.69 9.55
N ASP A 149 5.79 13.43 9.33
CA ASP A 149 6.84 14.43 9.07
C ASP A 149 6.54 15.30 7.81
N GLU A 150 7.35 16.34 7.53
CA GLU A 150 7.00 17.32 6.48
C GLU A 150 6.86 16.65 5.10
N PRO A 151 5.68 16.75 4.45
CA PRO A 151 5.44 16.02 3.21
C PRO A 151 6.37 16.49 2.09
N GLY A 152 7.10 15.53 1.52
CA GLY A 152 8.08 15.78 0.45
C GLY A 152 9.49 16.08 0.96
N ASN A 153 9.69 16.21 2.28
CA ASN A 153 10.99 16.14 2.93
C ASN A 153 11.48 14.67 2.94
N PRO A 154 12.80 14.40 2.87
CA PRO A 154 13.36 13.09 3.21
C PRO A 154 12.76 12.43 4.47
N ASN A 155 12.47 13.20 5.52
CA ASN A 155 11.90 12.71 6.77
C ASN A 155 10.57 11.97 6.55
N SER A 156 9.75 12.39 5.59
CA SER A 156 8.51 11.69 5.24
C SER A 156 8.63 10.71 4.06
N GLN A 157 9.83 10.49 3.51
CA GLN A 157 10.04 9.69 2.29
C GLN A 157 10.43 8.26 2.62
N ILE A 158 9.44 7.37 2.52
CA ILE A 158 9.56 5.97 2.92
C ILE A 158 10.05 5.09 1.76
N LYS A 159 10.96 4.16 2.05
CA LYS A 159 11.31 3.01 1.21
C LYS A 159 10.96 1.70 1.89
N TYR A 160 10.58 0.72 1.09
CA TYR A 160 10.07 -0.55 1.58
C TYR A 160 11.04 -1.71 1.35
N THR A 161 11.09 -2.63 2.31
CA THR A 161 11.80 -3.90 2.18
C THR A 161 10.98 -5.03 2.83
N ILE A 162 11.23 -6.28 2.41
CA ILE A 162 10.71 -7.47 3.10
C ILE A 162 11.79 -7.93 4.08
N VAL A 163 11.46 -7.95 5.38
CA VAL A 163 12.39 -8.32 6.45
C VAL A 163 12.16 -9.74 6.98
N ASP A 164 10.96 -10.28 6.80
CA ASP A 164 10.64 -11.67 7.16
C ASP A 164 9.58 -12.27 6.22
N GLN A 165 9.66 -13.58 6.01
CA GLN A 165 8.70 -14.37 5.25
C GLN A 165 8.40 -15.66 6.01
N LYS A 166 7.11 -15.97 6.16
CA LYS A 166 6.63 -17.23 6.71
C LYS A 166 5.73 -17.95 5.69
N PRO A 167 5.94 -19.25 5.45
CA PRO A 167 7.01 -20.09 5.98
C PRO A 167 8.42 -19.62 5.57
N ALA A 168 9.40 -19.90 6.44
CA ALA A 168 10.80 -19.58 6.18
C ALA A 168 11.35 -20.50 5.08
N GLY A 169 12.27 -19.98 4.26
CA GLY A 169 12.84 -20.72 3.14
C GLY A 169 13.43 -19.79 2.10
N GLU A 170 13.29 -20.14 0.83
CA GLU A 170 13.67 -19.26 -0.27
C GLU A 170 12.78 -18.00 -0.31
N SER A 171 13.36 -16.85 -0.66
CA SER A 171 12.61 -15.60 -0.81
C SER A 171 11.73 -15.66 -2.07
N MET A 172 10.43 -15.88 -1.87
CA MET A 172 9.46 -16.04 -2.96
C MET A 172 8.97 -14.71 -3.52
N PHE A 173 9.11 -13.64 -2.75
CA PHE A 173 8.59 -12.31 -3.07
C PHE A 173 9.71 -11.27 -3.13
N TYR A 174 9.44 -10.17 -3.84
CA TYR A 174 10.21 -8.95 -3.76
C TYR A 174 9.26 -7.76 -3.69
N ILE A 175 9.69 -6.70 -3.00
CA ILE A 175 8.98 -5.43 -2.96
C ILE A 175 9.86 -4.37 -3.60
N SER A 176 9.28 -3.52 -4.46
CA SER A 176 9.99 -2.36 -4.98
C SER A 176 10.20 -1.35 -3.86
N PRO A 177 11.23 -0.48 -3.93
CA PRO A 177 11.40 0.58 -2.95
C PRO A 177 10.22 1.55 -2.87
N GLN A 178 9.29 1.51 -3.85
CA GLN A 178 8.07 2.31 -3.92
C GLN A 178 6.84 1.60 -3.32
N GLY A 179 6.99 0.35 -2.86
CA GLY A 179 5.94 -0.40 -2.17
C GLY A 179 5.16 -1.37 -3.06
N GLU A 180 5.53 -1.54 -4.32
CA GLU A 180 4.89 -2.52 -5.20
C GLU A 180 5.40 -3.93 -4.88
N LEU A 181 4.51 -4.83 -4.47
CA LEU A 181 4.82 -6.19 -4.08
C LEU A 181 4.62 -7.15 -5.25
N PHE A 182 5.61 -8.00 -5.47
CA PHE A 182 5.66 -8.93 -6.58
C PHE A 182 6.17 -10.31 -6.17
N VAL A 183 5.83 -11.28 -7.00
CA VAL A 183 6.43 -12.62 -7.00
C VAL A 183 7.82 -12.54 -7.63
N ARG A 184 8.84 -13.08 -6.95
CA ARG A 184 10.24 -13.09 -7.40
C ARG A 184 10.56 -14.27 -8.31
N ARG A 185 9.92 -15.43 -8.10
CA ARG A 185 10.11 -16.65 -8.92
C ARG A 185 8.76 -17.18 -9.39
N ALA A 186 8.69 -17.58 -10.65
CA ALA A 186 7.49 -18.17 -11.26
C ALA A 186 7.22 -19.63 -10.84
N ALA A 187 7.47 -19.96 -9.56
CA ALA A 187 7.31 -21.30 -9.00
C ALA A 187 6.53 -21.25 -7.68
N LEU A 188 5.60 -20.30 -7.57
CA LEU A 188 4.55 -20.44 -6.56
C LEU A 188 3.69 -21.63 -7.00
N ASP A 189 3.47 -22.53 -6.06
CA ASP A 189 2.73 -23.76 -6.22
C ASP A 189 1.83 -23.84 -4.99
N ARG A 190 0.52 -23.72 -5.19
CA ARG A 190 -0.49 -23.70 -4.14
C ARG A 190 -0.61 -25.08 -3.50
N GLU A 191 -0.45 -26.15 -4.26
CA GLU A 191 -0.46 -27.54 -3.79
C GLU A 191 0.64 -27.77 -2.77
N THR A 192 1.78 -27.06 -2.91
CA THR A 192 2.85 -27.03 -1.91
C THR A 192 2.59 -26.02 -0.79
N GLN A 193 2.20 -24.77 -1.12
CA GLN A 193 2.00 -23.70 -0.15
C GLN A 193 0.93 -22.68 -0.61
N ASP A 194 -0.20 -22.67 0.07
CA ASP A 194 -1.38 -21.86 -0.28
C ASP A 194 -1.34 -20.40 0.20
N ALA A 195 -0.48 -20.07 1.17
CA ALA A 195 -0.35 -18.72 1.70
C ALA A 195 1.03 -18.41 2.28
N TYR A 196 1.41 -17.13 2.22
CA TYR A 196 2.61 -16.60 2.85
C TYR A 196 2.28 -15.38 3.71
N MET A 197 2.98 -15.24 4.83
CA MET A 197 2.91 -14.05 5.67
C MET A 197 4.24 -13.31 5.57
N LEU A 198 4.19 -12.06 5.11
CA LEU A 198 5.35 -11.21 4.92
C LEU A 198 5.37 -10.11 5.97
N THR A 199 6.52 -9.88 6.58
CA THR A 199 6.77 -8.69 7.38
C THR A 199 7.51 -7.68 6.52
N ILE A 200 6.89 -6.52 6.33
CA ILE A 200 7.37 -5.42 5.52
C ILE A 200 7.89 -4.35 6.46
N GLU A 201 9.09 -3.84 6.19
CA GLU A 201 9.65 -2.68 6.87
C GLU A 201 9.57 -1.47 5.94
N GLY A 202 9.08 -0.36 6.47
CA GLY A 202 9.18 0.96 5.86
C GLY A 202 10.25 1.75 6.59
N THR A 203 11.17 2.37 5.86
CA THR A 203 12.25 3.19 6.39
C THR A 203 12.18 4.58 5.77
N ASP A 204 12.13 5.62 6.60
CA ASP A 204 12.15 7.01 6.15
C ASP A 204 13.51 7.44 5.56
N LEU A 205 13.73 8.74 5.34
CA LEU A 205 14.98 9.29 4.81
C LEU A 205 15.41 8.63 3.49
N ASN A 206 14.44 8.27 2.65
CA ASN A 206 14.65 7.47 1.44
C ASN A 206 15.33 6.10 1.69
N GLY A 207 15.04 5.44 2.81
CA GLY A 207 15.64 4.16 3.16
C GLY A 207 17.08 4.28 3.62
N ALA A 208 17.46 5.42 4.22
CA ALA A 208 18.79 5.59 4.78
C ALA A 208 18.99 4.66 5.99
N ILE A 209 20.23 4.21 6.21
CA ILE A 209 20.57 3.29 7.31
C ILE A 209 20.28 3.86 8.71
N ASN A 210 20.20 5.19 8.82
CA ASN A 210 19.90 5.92 10.04
C ASN A 210 18.47 6.50 10.05
N GLY A 211 17.62 6.07 9.11
CA GLY A 211 16.22 6.43 9.10
C GLY A 211 15.42 5.70 10.17
N ASN A 212 14.29 6.27 10.58
CA ASN A 212 13.37 5.58 11.46
C ASN A 212 12.62 4.50 10.67
N THR A 213 12.23 3.44 11.38
CA THR A 213 11.55 2.31 10.78
C THR A 213 10.23 2.02 11.45
N GLY A 214 9.30 1.50 10.66
CA GLY A 214 8.09 0.84 11.12
C GLY A 214 7.89 -0.46 10.37
N THR A 215 7.10 -1.37 10.95
CA THR A 215 6.83 -2.67 10.33
C THR A 215 5.34 -2.93 10.23
N GLY A 216 4.97 -3.71 9.22
CA GLY A 216 3.61 -4.19 9.03
C GLY A 216 3.61 -5.61 8.48
N THR A 217 2.52 -6.34 8.68
CA THR A 217 2.37 -7.72 8.20
C THR A 217 1.27 -7.83 7.14
N VAL A 218 1.59 -8.49 6.02
CA VAL A 218 0.64 -8.80 4.95
C VAL A 218 0.57 -10.31 4.72
N VAL A 219 -0.63 -10.83 4.51
CA VAL A 219 -0.85 -12.22 4.07
C VAL A 219 -1.06 -12.22 2.57
N VAL A 220 -0.35 -13.09 1.86
CA VAL A 220 -0.46 -13.31 0.41
C VAL A 220 -1.03 -14.70 0.19
N ASN A 221 -2.23 -14.78 -0.38
CA ASN A 221 -2.87 -16.04 -0.74
C ASN A 221 -2.51 -16.42 -2.18
N ILE A 222 -2.18 -17.70 -2.40
CA ILE A 222 -1.89 -18.25 -3.71
C ILE A 222 -3.20 -18.82 -4.28
N LEU A 223 -3.57 -18.37 -5.48
CA LEU A 223 -4.79 -18.79 -6.14
C LEU A 223 -4.51 -19.94 -7.10
N ASP A 224 -5.29 -20.99 -6.92
CA ASP A 224 -5.32 -22.23 -7.71
C ASP A 224 -5.45 -21.98 -9.21
N VAL A 225 -4.66 -22.73 -9.99
CA VAL A 225 -4.77 -22.87 -11.44
C VAL A 225 -4.76 -24.36 -11.76
N ASN A 226 -5.36 -24.76 -12.88
CA ASN A 226 -5.35 -26.16 -13.28
C ASN A 226 -3.98 -26.55 -13.86
N ASP A 227 -3.02 -26.94 -13.04
CA ASP A 227 -1.70 -27.41 -13.50
C ASP A 227 -1.38 -28.86 -13.08
N ASN A 228 -2.32 -29.54 -12.40
CA ASN A 228 -2.28 -30.97 -12.17
C ASN A 228 -3.36 -31.68 -12.99
N LEU A 229 -2.98 -32.74 -13.69
CA LEU A 229 -3.94 -33.56 -14.45
C LEU A 229 -4.53 -34.65 -13.54
N PRO A 230 -5.82 -35.00 -13.72
CA PRO A 230 -6.44 -36.07 -12.98
C PRO A 230 -5.91 -37.41 -13.48
N VAL A 231 -5.49 -38.27 -12.57
CA VAL A 231 -4.94 -39.59 -12.89
C VAL A 231 -5.81 -40.67 -12.26
N LEU A 232 -6.22 -41.67 -13.05
CA LEU A 232 -6.97 -42.82 -12.54
C LEU A 232 -6.16 -43.56 -11.46
N GLU A 233 -6.82 -44.01 -10.40
CA GLU A 233 -6.18 -44.72 -9.29
C GLU A 233 -5.56 -46.07 -9.71
N LYS A 234 -6.08 -46.67 -10.79
CA LYS A 234 -5.60 -47.94 -11.35
C LYS A 234 -5.37 -47.82 -12.85
N ASP A 235 -4.40 -48.58 -13.36
CA ASP A 235 -4.10 -48.68 -14.79
C ASP A 235 -5.18 -49.46 -15.56
N SER A 236 -5.90 -50.36 -14.89
CA SER A 236 -7.00 -51.13 -15.46
C SER A 236 -8.11 -51.38 -14.43
N TYR A 237 -9.32 -51.54 -14.94
CA TYR A 237 -10.51 -51.91 -14.17
C TYR A 237 -11.15 -53.10 -14.88
N GLU A 238 -11.44 -54.15 -14.12
CA GLU A 238 -12.08 -55.37 -14.60
C GLU A 238 -13.40 -55.57 -13.86
N GLY A 239 -14.41 -56.03 -14.59
CA GLY A 239 -15.73 -56.33 -14.04
C GLY A 239 -16.49 -57.29 -14.94
N SER A 240 -17.58 -57.84 -14.41
CA SER A 240 -18.50 -58.69 -15.17
C SER A 240 -19.90 -58.12 -15.11
N ILE A 241 -20.64 -58.30 -16.20
CA ILE A 241 -22.05 -57.92 -16.33
C ILE A 241 -22.85 -59.18 -16.68
N GLU A 242 -24.04 -59.30 -16.12
CA GLU A 242 -24.96 -60.36 -16.55
C GLU A 242 -25.59 -59.96 -17.89
N GLU A 243 -25.66 -60.89 -18.83
CA GLU A 243 -26.39 -60.67 -20.08
C GLU A 243 -27.86 -60.34 -19.82
N ASN A 244 -28.53 -59.73 -20.81
CA ASN A 244 -29.93 -59.32 -20.71
C ASN A 244 -30.24 -58.29 -19.60
N THR A 245 -29.22 -57.72 -18.95
CA THR A 245 -29.36 -56.61 -18.00
C THR A 245 -29.07 -55.27 -18.67
N ALA A 246 -29.79 -54.21 -18.26
CA ALA A 246 -29.62 -52.87 -18.79
C ALA A 246 -30.02 -51.83 -17.74
N ASN A 247 -29.60 -50.59 -17.95
CA ASN A 247 -29.80 -49.45 -17.06
C ASN A 247 -29.26 -49.68 -15.64
N MET A 248 -28.07 -50.26 -15.53
CA MET A 248 -27.41 -50.54 -14.26
C MET A 248 -26.02 -49.94 -14.18
N GLU A 249 -25.60 -49.63 -12.96
CA GLU A 249 -24.22 -49.27 -12.64
C GLU A 249 -23.36 -50.54 -12.74
N VAL A 250 -22.29 -50.46 -13.55
CA VAL A 250 -21.34 -51.56 -13.75
C VAL A 250 -20.21 -51.45 -12.74
N MET A 251 -19.61 -50.26 -12.65
CA MET A 251 -18.49 -49.98 -11.75
C MET A 251 -18.30 -48.48 -11.55
N ARG A 252 -17.50 -48.15 -10.53
CA ARG A 252 -17.00 -46.80 -10.27
C ARG A 252 -15.49 -46.80 -10.35
N PHE A 253 -14.94 -45.72 -10.88
CA PHE A 253 -13.50 -45.45 -10.87
C PHE A 253 -13.22 -44.04 -10.42
N LYS A 254 -12.12 -43.88 -9.68
CA LYS A 254 -11.72 -42.63 -9.08
C LYS A 254 -10.48 -42.09 -9.78
N ALA A 255 -10.48 -40.79 -10.05
CA ALA A 255 -9.27 -40.05 -10.42
C ALA A 255 -8.75 -39.27 -9.20
N ILE A 256 -7.43 -39.15 -9.11
CA ILE A 256 -6.72 -38.36 -8.12
C ILE A 256 -6.19 -37.12 -8.83
N ASP A 257 -6.48 -35.97 -8.25
CA ASP A 257 -6.05 -34.66 -8.72
C ASP A 257 -5.60 -33.84 -7.51
N ALA A 258 -4.50 -33.11 -7.65
CA ALA A 258 -3.89 -32.35 -6.56
C ALA A 258 -4.43 -30.91 -6.46
N ASP A 259 -5.07 -30.41 -7.52
CA ASP A 259 -5.68 -29.08 -7.56
C ASP A 259 -6.75 -28.91 -6.48
N LEU A 260 -7.14 -27.67 -6.19
CA LEU A 260 -8.07 -27.37 -5.11
C LEU A 260 -9.42 -28.09 -5.27
N GLU A 261 -9.74 -28.95 -4.29
CA GLU A 261 -10.98 -29.74 -4.30
C GLU A 261 -12.24 -28.88 -4.48
N TYR A 262 -13.24 -29.44 -5.15
CA TYR A 262 -14.53 -28.80 -5.46
C TYR A 262 -14.45 -27.57 -6.39
N THR A 263 -13.33 -27.37 -7.08
CA THR A 263 -13.19 -26.36 -8.15
C THR A 263 -13.27 -27.01 -9.54
N ASP A 264 -13.45 -26.21 -10.58
CA ASP A 264 -13.40 -26.70 -11.97
C ASP A 264 -11.99 -27.21 -12.35
N ASN A 265 -10.94 -26.81 -11.63
CA ASN A 265 -9.58 -27.32 -11.81
C ASN A 265 -9.48 -28.78 -11.32
N TRP A 266 -10.18 -29.15 -10.24
CA TRP A 266 -10.19 -30.50 -9.70
C TRP A 266 -11.31 -31.44 -10.24
N LEU A 267 -12.44 -30.87 -10.67
CA LEU A 267 -13.60 -31.67 -11.10
C LEU A 267 -13.32 -32.47 -12.37
N ALA A 268 -13.47 -33.80 -12.27
CA ALA A 268 -13.18 -34.75 -13.34
C ALA A 268 -14.31 -34.85 -14.37
N GLN A 269 -13.93 -35.00 -15.63
CA GLN A 269 -14.77 -35.31 -16.77
C GLN A 269 -14.23 -36.58 -17.41
N TYR A 270 -15.07 -37.61 -17.41
CA TYR A 270 -14.74 -38.90 -17.98
C TYR A 270 -15.33 -39.04 -19.37
N GLU A 271 -14.58 -39.65 -20.28
CA GLU A 271 -15.01 -39.91 -21.65
C GLU A 271 -14.60 -41.32 -22.08
N ILE A 272 -15.52 -42.04 -22.74
CA ILE A 272 -15.18 -43.30 -23.40
C ILE A 272 -14.60 -42.96 -24.77
N ILE A 273 -13.32 -43.22 -24.97
CA ILE A 273 -12.59 -42.87 -26.19
C ILE A 273 -12.54 -44.00 -27.23
N SER A 274 -12.75 -45.27 -26.83
CA SER A 274 -12.92 -46.40 -27.76
C SER A 274 -13.58 -47.61 -27.10
N GLY A 275 -14.06 -48.58 -27.91
CA GLY A 275 -14.65 -49.84 -27.44
C GLY A 275 -16.15 -49.75 -27.14
N ASN A 276 -16.78 -48.63 -27.45
CA ASN A 276 -18.21 -48.37 -27.21
C ASN A 276 -18.92 -47.88 -28.49
N GLU A 277 -18.52 -48.38 -29.65
CA GLU A 277 -19.03 -47.97 -30.96
C GLU A 277 -20.54 -48.24 -31.11
N ALA A 278 -21.04 -49.28 -30.43
CA ALA A 278 -22.45 -49.63 -30.38
C ALA A 278 -23.26 -48.83 -29.32
N GLY A 279 -22.59 -48.04 -28.48
CA GLY A 279 -23.22 -47.22 -27.44
C GLY A 279 -23.92 -48.06 -26.36
N TYR A 280 -23.26 -49.13 -25.90
CA TYR A 280 -23.72 -49.93 -24.77
C TYR A 280 -23.54 -49.19 -23.44
N PHE A 281 -22.49 -48.39 -23.33
CA PHE A 281 -22.09 -47.74 -22.09
C PHE A 281 -22.21 -46.22 -22.14
N SER A 282 -22.35 -45.60 -20.97
CA SER A 282 -22.07 -44.18 -20.73
C SER A 282 -21.31 -44.01 -19.43
N ILE A 283 -20.62 -42.88 -19.27
CA ILE A 283 -20.00 -42.51 -18.00
C ILE A 283 -20.59 -41.19 -17.53
N GLU A 284 -20.95 -41.11 -16.25
CA GLU A 284 -21.32 -39.87 -15.58
C GLU A 284 -20.36 -39.61 -14.42
N THR A 285 -20.00 -38.36 -14.17
CA THR A 285 -19.24 -37.99 -12.97
C THR A 285 -20.20 -37.81 -11.80
N ASP A 286 -19.99 -38.53 -10.70
CA ASP A 286 -20.71 -38.30 -9.45
C ASP A 286 -20.26 -36.95 -8.85
N PRO A 287 -21.16 -35.95 -8.75
CA PRO A 287 -20.78 -34.60 -8.31
C PRO A 287 -20.39 -34.53 -6.82
N LYS A 288 -20.63 -35.58 -6.04
CA LYS A 288 -20.26 -35.63 -4.61
C LYS A 288 -18.90 -36.26 -4.37
N THR A 289 -18.55 -37.28 -5.15
CA THR A 289 -17.32 -38.07 -4.95
C THR A 289 -16.27 -37.84 -6.03
N ASN A 290 -16.63 -37.16 -7.13
CA ASN A 290 -15.80 -36.97 -8.32
C ASN A 290 -15.44 -38.30 -9.02
N GLU A 291 -16.17 -39.38 -8.73
CA GLU A 291 -15.95 -40.69 -9.35
C GLU A 291 -16.68 -40.79 -10.68
N GLY A 292 -16.07 -41.49 -11.64
CA GLY A 292 -16.72 -41.88 -12.88
C GLY A 292 -17.59 -43.11 -12.65
N VAL A 293 -18.87 -42.99 -12.95
CA VAL A 293 -19.89 -44.04 -12.82
C VAL A 293 -20.16 -44.61 -14.21
N LEU A 294 -19.67 -45.83 -14.48
CA LEU A 294 -19.91 -46.52 -15.74
C LEU A 294 -21.29 -47.19 -15.70
N MET A 295 -22.15 -46.77 -16.62
CA MET A 295 -23.52 -47.26 -16.75
C MET A 295 -23.66 -48.13 -17.99
N LEU A 296 -24.33 -49.28 -17.84
CA LEU A 296 -24.77 -50.11 -18.97
C LEU A 296 -26.16 -49.65 -19.40
N ASN A 297 -26.29 -49.06 -20.58
CA ASN A 297 -27.54 -48.48 -21.10
C ASN A 297 -28.35 -49.46 -21.95
N LYS A 298 -27.69 -50.43 -22.56
CA LYS A 298 -28.32 -51.44 -23.44
C LYS A 298 -27.93 -52.83 -22.96
N ALA A 299 -28.86 -53.76 -23.09
CA ALA A 299 -28.58 -55.15 -22.81
C ALA A 299 -27.54 -55.70 -23.78
N VAL A 300 -26.62 -56.50 -23.25
CA VAL A 300 -25.67 -57.29 -24.03
C VAL A 300 -26.16 -58.74 -24.09
N ASP A 301 -25.91 -59.37 -25.22
CA ASP A 301 -26.17 -60.80 -25.46
C ASP A 301 -24.82 -61.52 -25.45
N TYR A 302 -24.65 -62.50 -24.55
CA TYR A 302 -23.37 -63.18 -24.38
C TYR A 302 -23.01 -64.03 -25.60
N GLU A 303 -24.01 -64.54 -26.32
CA GLU A 303 -23.77 -65.29 -27.56
C GLU A 303 -23.19 -64.41 -28.69
N GLU A 304 -23.45 -63.09 -28.65
CA GLU A 304 -22.94 -62.13 -29.63
C GLU A 304 -21.64 -61.45 -29.17
N LEU A 305 -21.50 -61.17 -27.87
CA LEU A 305 -20.42 -60.36 -27.33
C LEU A 305 -19.98 -60.83 -25.94
N GLN A 306 -18.83 -61.49 -25.89
CA GLN A 306 -18.31 -62.11 -24.66
C GLN A 306 -17.34 -61.20 -23.89
N GLU A 307 -16.68 -60.28 -24.57
CA GLU A 307 -15.65 -59.41 -23.99
C GLU A 307 -15.70 -58.02 -24.64
N LEU A 308 -15.46 -57.00 -23.81
CA LEU A 308 -15.54 -55.58 -24.19
C LEU A 308 -14.37 -54.82 -23.56
N ASP A 309 -13.46 -54.36 -24.40
CA ASP A 309 -12.33 -53.53 -23.99
C ASP A 309 -12.64 -52.05 -24.20
N LEU A 310 -12.98 -51.37 -23.11
CA LEU A 310 -13.22 -49.93 -23.11
C LEU A 310 -11.92 -49.18 -22.84
N LYS A 311 -11.66 -48.11 -23.62
CA LYS A 311 -10.68 -47.10 -23.23
C LYS A 311 -11.41 -45.88 -22.72
N VAL A 312 -10.99 -45.42 -21.55
CA VAL A 312 -11.55 -44.25 -20.88
C VAL A 312 -10.45 -43.22 -20.72
N ALA A 313 -10.78 -41.96 -20.99
CA ALA A 313 -9.95 -40.80 -20.66
C ALA A 313 -10.59 -40.02 -19.51
N VAL A 314 -9.76 -39.32 -18.75
CA VAL A 314 -10.19 -38.36 -17.73
C VAL A 314 -9.46 -37.04 -17.96
N ALA A 315 -10.17 -35.94 -17.82
CA ALA A 315 -9.65 -34.58 -17.86
C ALA A 315 -10.41 -33.72 -16.85
N ASN A 316 -9.91 -32.54 -16.51
CA ASN A 316 -10.67 -31.61 -15.66
C ASN A 316 -11.75 -30.90 -16.46
N LYS A 317 -12.70 -30.32 -15.74
CA LYS A 317 -13.67 -29.40 -16.32
C LYS A 317 -13.03 -28.10 -16.81
N ALA A 318 -12.02 -27.59 -16.11
CA ALA A 318 -11.22 -26.46 -16.55
C ALA A 318 -10.15 -26.89 -17.57
N PRO A 319 -9.75 -26.02 -18.52
CA PRO A 319 -8.63 -26.32 -19.41
C PRO A 319 -7.31 -26.37 -18.63
N PHE A 320 -6.47 -27.36 -18.96
CA PHE A 320 -5.15 -27.50 -18.38
C PHE A 320 -4.26 -26.29 -18.70
N TYR A 321 -3.54 -25.84 -17.68
CA TYR A 321 -2.62 -24.72 -17.73
C TYR A 321 -1.18 -25.24 -17.76
N LEU A 322 -0.53 -25.09 -18.91
CA LEU A 322 0.92 -25.34 -19.00
C LEU A 322 1.67 -24.14 -18.43
N SER A 323 2.39 -24.34 -17.32
CA SER A 323 3.42 -23.38 -16.92
C SER A 323 4.43 -23.27 -18.06
N GLY A 324 4.55 -22.08 -18.65
CA GLY A 324 5.40 -21.87 -19.80
C GLY A 324 6.86 -22.15 -19.43
N GLY A 325 7.40 -23.28 -19.90
CA GLY A 325 8.84 -23.50 -20.00
C GLY A 325 9.44 -22.50 -20.99
N GLY A 326 9.78 -21.31 -20.51
CA GLY A 326 10.60 -20.35 -21.24
C GLY A 326 12.06 -20.75 -21.16
N GLY A 327 12.65 -21.10 -22.31
CA GLY A 327 14.09 -21.26 -22.49
C GLY A 327 14.86 -19.95 -22.55
#